data_AF-A0A7R9I802-F1
#
_entry.id   AF-A0A7R9I802-F1
#
_cell.length_a   1.000
_cell.length_b   1.000
_cell.length_c   1.000
_cell.angle_alpha   90.00
_cell.angle_beta   90.00
_cell.angle_gamma   90.00
#
_symmetry.space_group_name_H-M   'P 1'
#
loop_
_entity.id
_entity.type
_entity.pdbx_description
1 polymer ?
#
loop_
_entity_poly.entity_id
_entity_poly.type
_entity_poly.pdbx_seq_one_letter_code
_entity_poly.pdbx_strand_id
1 'polypeptide(L)'
;MGLKVEAFRLVWFTTTFNRFIQKWGTWRPRLLQCWFTVGSWFSLGLIPLAVYLVIKATFDIWHRNIDAGGKKSSVVLEPMIPGVNLPLGDIGYYSLTLITCSVIHELGHAIAAVREDVHISGMGLMLVVICPVAYVQLNSEQLEALPPRRQLRVLCAGVWHNIMLSVLAALMLLVLPLVLYPFYDVGNGVFVQHIVK
;
A
#
# COMPACT_ATOMS: atom_id res chain seq x y z
N MET A 1 0.81 10.32 -23.91
CA MET A 1 1.56 10.41 -22.64
C MET A 1 1.92 11.86 -22.44
N GLY A 2 1.77 12.38 -21.23
CA GLY A 2 2.12 13.77 -20.91
C GLY A 2 2.98 13.79 -19.65
N LEU A 3 4.10 14.48 -19.69
CA LEU A 3 4.92 14.79 -18.52
C LEU A 3 4.64 16.25 -18.16
N LYS A 4 4.09 16.50 -16.97
CA LYS A 4 3.96 17.84 -16.41
C LYS A 4 4.97 17.99 -15.29
N VAL A 5 5.84 18.97 -15.42
CA VAL A 5 6.84 19.30 -14.41
C VAL A 5 6.41 20.60 -13.77
N GLU A 6 6.08 20.54 -12.49
CA GLU A 6 5.84 21.71 -11.64
C GLU A 6 6.90 21.75 -10.53
N ALA A 7 7.10 22.89 -9.89
CA ALA A 7 8.07 22.98 -8.80
C ALA A 7 7.71 21.96 -7.70
N PHE A 8 8.66 21.08 -7.36
CA PHE A 8 8.51 19.97 -6.41
C PHE A 8 7.52 18.84 -6.76
N ARG A 9 6.94 18.86 -7.98
CA ARG A 9 5.96 17.86 -8.41
C ARG A 9 6.21 17.41 -9.85
N LEU A 10 6.57 16.14 -10.02
CA LEU A 10 6.68 15.52 -11.34
C LEU A 10 5.47 14.62 -11.55
N VAL A 11 4.66 14.92 -12.57
CA VAL A 11 3.47 14.16 -12.92
C VAL A 11 3.66 13.52 -14.28
N TRP A 12 3.57 12.20 -14.31
CA TRP A 12 3.59 11.41 -15.53
C TRP A 12 2.23 10.78 -15.75
N PHE A 13 1.63 10.99 -16.93
CA PHE A 13 0.31 10.46 -17.28
C PHE A 13 0.37 9.52 -18.48
N THR A 14 -0.27 8.36 -18.36
CA THR A 14 -0.38 7.35 -19.42
C THR A 14 -1.79 6.75 -19.53
N THR A 15 -2.19 6.48 -20.77
CA THR A 15 -3.46 5.80 -21.11
C THR A 15 -3.24 4.37 -21.62
N THR A 16 -1.98 3.93 -21.75
CA THR A 16 -1.63 2.64 -22.37
C THR A 16 -2.17 1.44 -21.60
N PHE A 17 -2.27 1.56 -20.28
CA PHE A 17 -2.73 0.48 -19.41
C PHE A 17 -4.25 0.33 -19.39
N ASN A 18 -5.03 1.29 -19.90
CA ASN A 18 -6.49 1.28 -19.81
C ASN A 18 -7.09 0.02 -20.45
N ARG A 19 -6.55 -0.43 -21.59
CA ARG A 19 -7.01 -1.66 -22.27
C ARG A 19 -6.80 -2.91 -21.43
N PHE A 20 -5.66 -3.01 -20.75
CA PHE A 20 -5.37 -4.14 -19.87
C PHE A 20 -6.31 -4.15 -18.67
N ILE A 21 -6.54 -2.99 -18.05
CA ILE A 21 -7.46 -2.85 -16.92
C ILE A 21 -8.89 -3.19 -17.34
N GLN A 22 -9.35 -2.73 -18.50
CA GLN A 22 -10.67 -3.07 -19.02
C GLN A 22 -10.83 -4.57 -19.26
N LYS A 23 -9.81 -5.23 -19.81
CA LYS A 23 -9.80 -6.69 -19.99
C LYS A 23 -9.84 -7.41 -18.66
N TRP A 24 -9.05 -6.98 -17.67
CA TRP A 24 -9.03 -7.59 -16.34
C TRP A 24 -10.33 -7.35 -15.57
N GLY A 25 -10.90 -6.16 -15.67
CA GLY A 25 -12.20 -5.82 -15.09
C GLY A 25 -13.35 -6.64 -15.67
N THR A 26 -13.25 -7.12 -16.91
CA THR A 26 -14.32 -7.92 -17.53
C THR A 26 -14.05 -9.43 -17.51
N TRP A 27 -12.85 -9.87 -17.09
CA TRP A 27 -12.38 -11.24 -17.26
C TRP A 27 -13.24 -12.29 -16.52
N ARG A 28 -13.73 -12.01 -15.31
CA ARG A 28 -14.66 -12.90 -14.56
C ARG A 28 -15.61 -12.12 -13.64
N PRO A 29 -16.77 -11.65 -14.12
CA PRO A 29 -17.59 -10.65 -13.43
C PRO A 29 -18.07 -11.09 -12.04
N ARG A 30 -18.47 -12.36 -11.89
CA ARG A 30 -18.98 -12.89 -10.61
C ARG A 30 -17.90 -13.00 -9.54
N LEU A 31 -16.70 -13.45 -9.91
CA LEU A 31 -15.57 -13.58 -8.97
C LEU A 31 -15.09 -12.21 -8.53
N LEU A 32 -14.91 -11.28 -9.47
CA LEU A 32 -14.54 -9.90 -9.17
C LEU A 32 -15.59 -9.25 -8.26
N GLN A 33 -16.87 -9.43 -8.54
CA GLN A 33 -17.93 -8.88 -7.68
C GLN A 33 -17.90 -9.46 -6.27
N CYS A 34 -17.71 -10.76 -6.11
CA CYS A 34 -17.57 -11.40 -4.81
C CYS A 34 -16.34 -10.86 -4.06
N TRP A 35 -15.19 -10.81 -4.74
CA TRP A 35 -13.93 -10.28 -4.23
C TRP A 35 -14.06 -8.86 -3.69
N PHE A 36 -14.64 -7.93 -4.48
CA PHE A 36 -14.85 -6.55 -4.03
C PHE A 36 -15.93 -6.42 -2.96
N THR A 37 -16.94 -7.30 -2.94
CA THR A 37 -17.95 -7.30 -1.88
C THR A 37 -17.34 -7.72 -0.54
N VAL A 38 -16.56 -8.80 -0.52
CA VAL A 38 -15.82 -9.24 0.68
C VAL A 38 -14.86 -8.15 1.13
N GLY A 39 -14.10 -7.59 0.18
CA GLY A 39 -13.18 -6.50 0.45
C GLY A 39 -13.86 -5.28 1.05
N SER A 40 -15.07 -4.91 0.58
CA SER A 40 -15.81 -3.77 1.15
C SER A 40 -16.22 -3.99 2.60
N TRP A 41 -16.69 -5.19 2.97
CA TRP A 41 -17.02 -5.51 4.36
C TRP A 41 -15.80 -5.55 5.26
N PHE A 42 -14.69 -6.12 4.78
CA PHE A 42 -13.45 -6.18 5.55
C PHE A 42 -12.85 -4.79 5.77
N SER A 43 -12.76 -3.98 4.71
CA SER A 43 -12.29 -2.59 4.80
C SER A 43 -13.18 -1.75 5.73
N LEU A 44 -14.51 -1.92 5.68
CA LEU A 44 -15.43 -1.23 6.58
C LEU A 44 -15.21 -1.64 8.05
N GLY A 45 -14.96 -2.92 8.31
CA GLY A 45 -14.64 -3.44 9.66
C GLY A 45 -13.30 -2.94 10.20
N LEU A 46 -12.36 -2.58 9.33
CA LEU A 46 -11.08 -1.99 9.72
C LEU A 46 -11.18 -0.51 10.09
N ILE A 47 -12.21 0.21 9.66
CA ILE A 47 -12.34 1.65 9.97
C ILE A 47 -12.41 1.90 11.49
N PRO A 48 -13.25 1.22 12.28
CA PRO A 48 -13.25 1.39 13.74
C PRO A 48 -11.89 1.10 14.37
N LEU A 49 -11.19 0.07 13.89
CA LEU A 49 -9.84 -0.26 14.35
C LEU A 49 -8.86 0.86 14.02
N ALA A 50 -8.88 1.38 12.79
CA ALA A 50 -8.02 2.48 12.37
C ALA A 50 -8.29 3.75 13.20
N VAL A 51 -9.57 4.11 13.42
CA VAL A 51 -9.97 5.24 14.26
C VAL A 51 -9.48 5.04 15.70
N TYR A 52 -9.68 3.86 16.27
CA TYR A 52 -9.19 3.54 17.61
C TYR A 52 -7.65 3.67 17.70
N LEU A 53 -6.91 3.14 16.73
CA LEU A 53 -5.45 3.23 16.69
C LEU A 53 -4.96 4.68 16.57
N VAL A 54 -5.63 5.52 15.77
CA VAL A 54 -5.30 6.94 15.65
C VAL A 54 -5.58 7.69 16.94
N ILE A 55 -6.73 7.47 17.58
CA ILE A 55 -7.06 8.08 18.88
C ILE A 55 -6.02 7.69 19.93
N LYS A 56 -5.70 6.39 20.02
CA LYS A 56 -4.70 5.87 20.95
C LYS A 56 -3.31 6.43 20.66
N ALA A 57 -2.90 6.53 19.40
CA ALA A 57 -1.62 7.12 19.02
C ALA A 57 -1.53 8.60 19.44
N THR A 58 -2.59 9.38 19.19
CA THR A 58 -2.66 10.79 19.61
C THR A 58 -2.63 10.93 21.14
N PHE A 59 -3.36 10.07 21.85
CA PHE A 59 -3.38 10.07 23.32
C PHE A 59 -2.02 9.68 23.92
N ASP A 60 -1.35 8.67 23.35
CA ASP A 60 0.00 8.27 23.73
C ASP A 60 1.00 9.40 23.51
N ILE A 61 0.94 10.09 22.36
CA ILE A 61 1.79 11.25 22.07
C ILE A 61 1.54 12.36 23.09
N TRP A 62 0.28 12.66 23.41
CA TRP A 62 -0.07 13.65 24.43
C TRP A 62 0.53 13.30 25.80
N HIS A 63 0.37 12.05 26.26
CA HIS A 63 0.86 11.62 27.58
C HIS A 63 2.40 11.56 27.64
N ARG A 64 3.07 11.16 26.55
CA ARG A 64 4.53 11.17 26.46
C ARG A 64 5.13 12.57 26.58
N ASN A 65 4.43 13.61 26.13
CA ASN A 65 4.88 14.99 26.31
C ASN A 65 4.75 15.49 27.77
N ILE A 66 3.96 14.79 28.60
CA ILE A 66 3.78 15.10 30.03
C ILE A 66 4.76 14.28 30.89
N ASP A 67 4.98 13.00 30.57
CA ASP A 67 5.85 12.10 31.33
C ASP A 67 7.25 12.00 30.68
N ALA A 68 8.15 12.93 31.00
CA ALA A 68 9.51 13.01 30.46
C ALA A 68 10.48 11.85 30.86
N GLY A 69 9.99 10.66 31.26
CA GLY A 69 10.82 9.65 31.92
C GLY A 69 10.54 8.16 31.65
N GLY A 70 9.61 7.79 30.78
CA GLY A 70 9.21 6.37 30.63
C GLY A 70 9.28 5.83 29.22
N LYS A 71 10.30 5.01 28.89
CA LYS A 71 10.31 4.15 27.69
C LYS A 71 9.13 3.17 27.74
N LYS A 72 8.01 3.52 27.11
CA LYS A 72 6.95 2.57 26.76
C LYS A 72 6.90 2.39 25.26
N SER A 73 7.33 1.22 24.80
CA SER A 73 7.19 0.68 23.45
C SER A 73 5.71 0.40 23.18
N SER A 74 4.95 1.47 22.98
CA SER A 74 3.60 1.38 22.44
C SER A 74 3.70 1.44 20.91
N VAL A 75 2.91 0.65 20.19
CA VAL A 75 2.81 0.71 18.71
C VAL A 75 2.43 2.14 18.36
N VAL A 76 3.41 2.93 17.92
CA VAL A 76 3.24 4.28 17.41
C VAL A 76 3.25 4.17 15.89
N LEU A 77 2.18 4.64 15.27
CA LEU A 77 2.15 4.89 13.84
C LEU A 77 3.06 6.09 13.58
N GLU A 78 4.34 5.85 13.37
CA GLU A 78 5.30 6.90 13.06
C GLU A 78 5.39 7.08 11.54
N PRO A 79 5.05 8.26 10.99
CA PRO A 79 5.19 8.51 9.56
C PRO A 79 6.68 8.43 9.19
N MET A 80 7.03 7.59 8.22
CA MET A 80 8.41 7.44 7.78
C MET A 80 8.81 8.63 6.90
N ILE A 81 9.72 9.46 7.42
CA ILE A 81 10.26 10.65 6.77
C ILE A 81 11.75 10.38 6.45
N PRO A 82 12.12 10.36 5.16
CA PRO A 82 13.51 10.22 4.74
C PRO A 82 14.44 11.21 5.43
N GLY A 83 15.52 10.73 6.05
CA GLY A 83 16.51 11.56 6.74
C GLY A 83 16.19 11.94 8.19
N VAL A 84 14.98 11.64 8.69
CA VAL A 84 14.63 11.80 10.12
C VAL A 84 14.59 10.44 10.82
N ASN A 85 13.72 9.54 10.36
CA ASN A 85 13.55 8.21 10.94
C ASN A 85 13.85 7.06 9.96
N LEU A 86 14.31 7.39 8.74
CA LEU A 86 14.74 6.43 7.73
C LEU A 86 16.17 6.78 7.25
N PRO A 87 17.14 5.85 7.39
CA PRO A 87 18.48 6.02 6.84
C PRO A 87 18.46 6.26 5.33
N LEU A 88 19.34 7.13 4.84
CA LEU A 88 19.38 7.48 3.41
C LEU A 88 19.67 6.27 2.50
N GLY A 89 20.37 5.24 3.02
CA GLY A 89 20.66 4.01 2.29
C GLY A 89 19.42 3.16 1.99
N ASP A 90 18.35 3.28 2.78
CA ASP A 90 17.14 2.47 2.66
C ASP A 90 16.04 3.15 1.82
N ILE A 91 16.28 4.39 1.38
CA ILE A 91 15.33 5.17 0.57
C ILE A 91 14.94 4.40 -0.70
N GLY A 92 15.89 3.75 -1.35
CA GLY A 92 15.61 3.01 -2.59
C GLY A 92 14.56 1.91 -2.40
N TYR A 93 14.70 1.12 -1.33
CA TYR A 93 13.74 0.07 -0.98
C TYR A 93 12.38 0.66 -0.57
N TYR A 94 12.40 1.75 0.19
CA TYR A 94 11.17 2.43 0.62
C TYR A 94 10.40 3.02 -0.57
N SER A 95 11.07 3.75 -1.46
CA SER A 95 10.47 4.32 -2.67
C SER A 95 9.92 3.23 -3.59
N LEU A 96 10.63 2.11 -3.77
CA LEU A 96 10.15 0.98 -4.57
C LEU A 96 8.88 0.35 -3.95
N THR A 97 8.87 0.22 -2.62
CA THR A 97 7.72 -0.28 -1.88
C THR A 97 6.51 0.65 -2.04
N LEU A 98 6.71 1.96 -1.91
CA LEU A 98 5.66 2.96 -2.11
C LEU A 98 5.10 2.96 -3.54
N ILE A 99 5.95 2.85 -4.56
CA ILE A 99 5.51 2.70 -5.96
C ILE A 99 4.64 1.46 -6.09
N THR A 100 5.11 0.33 -5.58
CA THR A 100 4.42 -0.95 -5.73
C THR A 100 3.07 -0.93 -5.03
N CYS A 101 3.03 -0.48 -3.77
CA CYS A 101 1.80 -0.33 -3.00
C CYS A 101 0.84 0.65 -3.65
N SER A 102 1.29 1.83 -4.08
CA SER A 102 0.42 2.81 -4.72
C SER A 102 -0.12 2.33 -6.07
N VAL A 103 0.71 1.71 -6.91
CA VAL A 103 0.24 1.15 -8.19
C VAL A 103 -0.82 0.08 -7.95
N ILE A 104 -0.61 -0.85 -7.01
CA ILE A 104 -1.57 -1.91 -6.70
C ILE A 104 -2.85 -1.34 -6.09
N HIS A 105 -2.75 -0.32 -5.25
CA HIS A 105 -3.89 0.40 -4.67
C HIS A 105 -4.79 1.01 -5.74
N GLU A 106 -4.19 1.79 -6.65
CA GLU A 106 -4.91 2.48 -7.72
C GLU A 106 -5.45 1.49 -8.76
N LEU A 107 -4.72 0.41 -9.06
CA LEU A 107 -5.22 -0.68 -9.89
C LEU A 107 -6.48 -1.32 -9.27
N GLY A 108 -6.52 -1.48 -7.95
CA GLY A 108 -7.72 -1.95 -7.24
C GLY A 108 -8.93 -1.07 -7.53
N HIS A 109 -8.78 0.25 -7.36
CA HIS A 109 -9.83 1.23 -7.70
C HIS A 109 -10.23 1.17 -9.17
N ALA A 110 -9.26 1.11 -10.07
CA ALA A 110 -9.48 1.07 -11.50
C ALA A 110 -10.30 -0.18 -11.91
N ILE A 111 -9.89 -1.37 -11.45
CA ILE A 111 -10.59 -2.62 -11.76
C ILE A 111 -12.01 -2.60 -11.17
N ALA A 112 -12.19 -2.09 -9.95
CA ALA A 112 -13.52 -1.93 -9.35
C ALA A 112 -14.39 -0.93 -10.13
N ALA A 113 -13.83 0.18 -10.60
CA ALA A 113 -14.53 1.17 -11.40
C ALA A 113 -15.02 0.59 -12.73
N VAL A 114 -14.17 -0.17 -13.45
CA VAL A 114 -14.60 -0.90 -14.67
C VAL A 114 -15.74 -1.87 -14.37
N ARG A 115 -15.73 -2.53 -13.21
CA ARG A 115 -16.80 -3.46 -12.83
C ARG A 115 -18.15 -2.79 -12.62
N GLU A 116 -18.15 -1.54 -12.17
CA GLU A 116 -19.35 -0.74 -11.96
C GLU A 116 -19.69 0.16 -13.17
N ASP A 117 -19.11 -0.15 -14.34
CA ASP A 117 -19.30 0.56 -15.61
C ASP A 117 -18.87 2.05 -15.57
N VAL A 118 -17.89 2.38 -14.73
CA VAL A 118 -17.29 3.73 -14.65
C VAL A 118 -16.10 3.83 -15.60
N HIS A 119 -16.04 4.91 -16.38
CA HIS A 119 -14.97 5.12 -17.34
C HIS A 119 -13.66 5.55 -16.66
N ILE A 120 -12.54 4.99 -17.13
CA ILE A 120 -11.19 5.35 -16.68
C ILE A 120 -10.54 6.21 -17.77
N SER A 121 -10.21 7.44 -17.41
CA SER A 121 -9.54 8.39 -18.31
C SER A 121 -8.06 8.03 -18.48
N GLY A 122 -7.39 7.56 -17.42
CA GLY A 122 -6.01 7.08 -17.46
C GLY A 122 -5.41 6.84 -16.08
N MET A 123 -4.15 6.46 -16.05
CA MET A 123 -3.35 6.36 -14.83
C MET A 123 -2.12 7.23 -14.92
N GLY A 124 -1.59 7.63 -13.78
CA GLY A 124 -0.35 8.37 -13.71
C GLY A 124 0.48 8.01 -12.49
N LEU A 125 1.71 8.49 -12.52
CA LEU A 125 2.63 8.48 -11.40
C LEU A 125 2.95 9.94 -11.06
N MET A 126 2.85 10.27 -9.78
CA MET A 126 3.19 11.56 -9.23
C MET A 126 4.33 11.39 -8.23
N LEU A 127 5.42 12.11 -8.43
CA LEU A 127 6.51 12.18 -7.45
C LEU A 127 6.38 13.50 -6.70
N VAL A 128 6.14 13.42 -5.38
CA VAL A 128 6.09 14.56 -4.47
C VAL A 128 7.33 14.53 -3.58
N VAL A 129 8.26 15.45 -3.82
CA VAL A 129 9.57 15.52 -3.15
C VAL A 129 10.41 14.24 -3.34
N ILE A 130 10.16 13.19 -2.54
CA ILE A 130 10.82 11.88 -2.58
C ILE A 130 9.79 10.73 -2.60
N CYS A 131 8.51 11.03 -2.36
CA CYS A 131 7.45 10.03 -2.24
C CYS A 131 6.77 9.81 -3.60
N PRO A 132 7.00 8.67 -4.24
CA PRO A 132 6.28 8.31 -5.46
C PRO A 132 4.89 7.77 -5.14
N VAL A 133 3.88 8.27 -5.83
CA VAL A 133 2.48 7.94 -5.64
C VAL A 133 1.83 7.74 -7.00
N ALA A 134 1.31 6.55 -7.28
CA ALA A 134 0.43 6.34 -8.43
C ALA A 134 -0.94 6.97 -8.19
N TYR A 135 -1.64 7.34 -9.25
CA TYR A 135 -3.03 7.77 -9.20
C TYR A 135 -3.80 7.26 -10.43
N VAL A 136 -5.08 6.93 -10.27
CA VAL A 136 -6.00 6.67 -11.39
C VAL A 136 -7.01 7.82 -11.55
N GLN A 137 -7.20 8.27 -12.78
CA GLN A 137 -8.20 9.26 -13.13
C GLN A 137 -9.53 8.57 -13.49
N LEU A 138 -10.45 8.57 -12.54
CA LEU A 138 -11.83 8.10 -12.73
C LEU A 138 -12.75 9.26 -13.09
N ASN A 139 -13.86 8.98 -13.78
CA ASN A 139 -14.92 9.97 -13.97
C ASN A 139 -15.73 10.11 -12.67
N SER A 140 -15.51 11.22 -11.94
CA SER A 140 -16.18 11.50 -10.66
C SER A 140 -17.69 11.62 -10.80
N GLU A 141 -18.22 12.22 -11.87
CA GLU A 141 -19.66 12.36 -12.10
C GLU A 141 -20.33 10.99 -12.25
N GLN A 142 -19.70 10.09 -13.00
CA GLN A 142 -20.19 8.72 -13.16
C GLN A 142 -20.10 7.93 -11.85
N LEU A 143 -19.04 8.13 -11.06
CA LEU A 143 -18.86 7.47 -9.77
C LEU A 143 -19.92 7.95 -8.75
N GLU A 144 -20.18 9.25 -8.67
CA GLU A 144 -21.18 9.85 -7.79
C GLU A 144 -22.61 9.52 -8.19
N ALA A 145 -22.87 9.29 -9.48
CA ALA A 145 -24.17 8.82 -9.98
C ALA A 145 -24.48 7.36 -9.60
N LEU A 146 -23.48 6.56 -9.18
CA LEU A 146 -23.71 5.17 -8.78
C LEU A 146 -24.46 5.08 -7.44
N PRO A 147 -25.21 4.00 -7.19
CA PRO A 147 -25.79 3.74 -5.87
C PRO A 147 -24.69 3.53 -4.80
N PRO A 148 -24.95 3.88 -3.52
CA PRO A 148 -23.94 3.91 -2.46
C PRO A 148 -23.15 2.60 -2.27
N ARG A 149 -23.81 1.45 -2.45
CA ARG A 149 -23.14 0.12 -2.35
C ARG A 149 -22.10 -0.13 -3.44
N ARG A 150 -22.30 0.44 -4.64
CA ARG A 150 -21.35 0.34 -5.76
C ARG A 150 -20.19 1.29 -5.54
N GLN A 151 -20.48 2.52 -5.14
CA GLN A 151 -19.47 3.51 -4.74
C GLN A 151 -18.54 2.95 -3.65
N LEU A 152 -19.11 2.37 -2.58
CA LEU A 152 -18.34 1.79 -1.49
C LEU A 152 -17.38 0.70 -1.96
N ARG A 153 -17.79 -0.16 -2.90
CA ARG A 153 -16.92 -1.19 -3.46
C ARG A 153 -15.74 -0.60 -4.22
N VAL A 154 -15.93 0.49 -4.96
CA VAL A 154 -14.84 1.20 -5.63
C VAL A 154 -13.94 1.87 -4.59
N LEU A 155 -14.49 2.58 -3.61
CA LEU A 155 -13.71 3.28 -2.57
C LEU A 155 -12.94 2.33 -1.65
N CYS A 156 -13.47 1.16 -1.34
CA CYS A 156 -12.78 0.18 -0.50
C CYS A 156 -11.77 -0.68 -1.28
N ALA A 157 -11.77 -0.61 -2.62
CA ALA A 157 -10.96 -1.48 -3.47
C ALA A 157 -9.46 -1.30 -3.24
N GLY A 158 -8.96 -0.06 -3.12
CA GLY A 158 -7.54 0.21 -2.92
C GLY A 158 -7.04 -0.34 -1.58
N VAL A 159 -7.77 -0.07 -0.49
CA VAL A 159 -7.45 -0.60 0.85
C VAL A 159 -7.40 -2.13 0.83
N TRP A 160 -8.40 -2.77 0.21
CA TRP A 160 -8.46 -4.23 0.09
C TRP A 160 -7.25 -4.81 -0.66
N HIS A 161 -6.83 -4.20 -1.77
CA HIS A 161 -5.68 -4.68 -2.53
C HIS A 161 -4.36 -4.51 -1.76
N ASN A 162 -4.21 -3.43 -0.99
CA ASN A 162 -3.04 -3.26 -0.12
C ASN A 162 -3.02 -4.28 1.02
N ILE A 163 -4.17 -4.62 1.60
CA ILE A 163 -4.24 -5.68 2.61
C ILE A 163 -3.81 -7.02 2.02
N MET A 164 -4.32 -7.36 0.82
CA MET A 164 -3.95 -8.60 0.14
C MET A 164 -2.46 -8.62 -0.23
N LEU A 165 -1.90 -7.50 -0.67
CA LEU A 165 -0.47 -7.34 -0.91
C LEU A 165 0.35 -7.55 0.37
N SER A 166 -0.07 -6.98 1.48
CA SER A 166 0.59 -7.15 2.78
C SER A 166 0.52 -8.60 3.28
N VAL A 167 -0.63 -9.26 3.12
CA VAL A 167 -0.78 -10.69 3.44
C VAL A 167 0.15 -11.53 2.57
N LEU A 168 0.21 -11.25 1.26
CA LEU A 168 1.10 -11.93 0.34
C LEU A 168 2.58 -11.73 0.73
N ALA A 169 2.98 -10.50 1.07
CA ALA A 169 4.32 -10.19 1.51
C ALA A 169 4.68 -10.91 2.83
N ALA A 170 3.75 -10.96 3.78
CA ALA A 170 3.93 -11.71 5.03
C ALA A 170 4.08 -13.22 4.79
N LEU A 171 3.27 -13.79 3.89
CA LEU A 171 3.38 -15.20 3.51
C LEU A 171 4.72 -15.48 2.80
N MET A 172 5.15 -14.59 1.89
CA MET A 172 6.47 -14.70 1.26
C MET A 172 7.59 -14.67 2.29
N LEU A 173 7.53 -13.79 3.28
CA LEU A 173 8.51 -13.70 4.35
C LEU A 173 8.57 -14.99 5.20
N LEU A 174 7.42 -15.61 5.47
CA LEU A 174 7.34 -16.87 6.20
C LEU A 174 7.92 -18.05 5.41
N VAL A 175 7.76 -18.05 4.08
CA VAL A 175 8.25 -19.12 3.19
C VAL A 175 9.72 -18.90 2.78
N LEU A 176 10.23 -17.67 2.90
CA LEU A 176 11.61 -17.31 2.58
C LEU A 176 12.68 -18.24 3.17
N PRO A 177 12.68 -18.60 4.48
CA PRO A 177 13.70 -19.50 5.02
C PRO A 177 13.68 -20.88 4.36
N LEU A 178 12.51 -21.39 3.98
CA LEU A 178 12.40 -22.67 3.26
C LEU A 178 13.00 -22.57 1.84
N VAL A 179 12.79 -21.44 1.18
CA VAL A 179 13.33 -21.17 -0.17
C VAL A 179 14.84 -20.97 -0.14
N LEU A 180 15.37 -20.33 0.91
CA LEU A 180 16.80 -20.05 1.07
C LEU A 180 17.57 -21.24 1.67
N TYR A 181 16.90 -22.17 2.34
CA TYR A 181 17.51 -23.37 2.93
C TYR A 181 18.44 -24.14 1.99
N PRO A 182 18.07 -24.48 0.73
CA PRO A 182 18.96 -25.20 -0.18
C PRO A 182 20.16 -24.37 -0.67
N PHE A 183 20.14 -23.05 -0.48
CA PHE A 183 21.24 -22.15 -0.84
C PHE A 183 22.14 -21.79 0.36
N TYR A 184 21.83 -22.31 1.55
CA TYR A 184 22.57 -22.01 2.77
C TYR A 184 23.50 -23.17 3.13
N ASP A 185 24.81 -22.94 3.08
CA ASP A 185 25.80 -23.89 3.58
C ASP A 185 25.85 -23.81 5.11
N VAL A 186 25.38 -24.87 5.77
CA VAL A 186 25.40 -24.97 7.23
C VAL A 186 26.61 -25.80 7.64
N GLY A 187 27.54 -25.22 8.43
CA GLY A 187 28.68 -25.96 9.01
C GLY A 187 30.08 -25.45 8.67
N ASN A 188 30.23 -24.44 7.81
CA ASN A 188 31.52 -23.82 7.46
C ASN A 188 31.92 -22.63 8.38
N GLY A 189 31.39 -22.57 9.60
CA GLY A 189 31.72 -21.51 10.56
C GLY A 189 32.94 -21.85 11.41
N VAL A 190 33.89 -20.92 11.54
CA VAL A 190 35.00 -21.03 12.50
C VAL A 190 34.47 -20.66 13.89
N PHE A 191 34.42 -21.62 14.81
CA PHE A 191 34.07 -21.37 16.21
C PHE A 191 35.36 -21.16 17.02
N VAL A 192 35.49 -20.02 17.70
CA VAL A 192 36.60 -19.75 18.60
C VAL A 192 36.39 -20.57 19.87
N GLN A 193 37.10 -21.70 19.99
CA GLN A 193 36.97 -22.61 21.14
C GLN A 193 37.72 -22.15 22.38
N HIS A 194 38.82 -21.40 22.24
CA HIS A 194 39.55 -20.87 23.38
C HIS A 194 40.29 -19.58 23.01
N ILE A 195 40.21 -18.60 23.90
CA ILE A 195 41.05 -17.41 23.87
C ILE A 195 42.13 -17.63 24.93
N VAL A 196 43.38 -17.76 24.50
CA VAL A 196 44.54 -17.81 25.42
C VAL A 196 44.84 -16.36 25.80
N LYS A 197 44.87 -16.10 27.11
CA LYS A 197 45.25 -14.80 27.69
C LYS A 197 46.76 -14.63 27.70
#